data_AF-A0A4U9IFE2-F1
#
_entry.id   AF-A0A4U9IFE2-F1
#
_cell.length_a   1.000
_cell.length_b   1.000
_cell.length_c   1.000
_cell.angle_alpha   90.00
_cell.angle_beta   90.00
_cell.angle_gamma   90.00
#
_symmetry.space_group_name_H-M   'P 1'
#
loop_
_entity.id
_entity.type
_entity.pdbx_description
1 polymer ?
#
loop_
_entity_poly.entity_id
_entity_poly.type
_entity_poly.pdbx_seq_one_letter_code
_entity_poly.pdbx_strand_id
1 'polypeptide(L)' 'MKKHESGIVTDPQTVLPTTTLHEVKALTERNGFAGYPVVTSDNELVGIITGRDVRSSPT' A
#
# COMPACT_ATOMS: atom_id res chain seq x y z
N MET A 1 19.82 -4.32 8.93
CA MET A 1 20.04 -4.39 7.47
C MET A 1 18.75 -3.99 6.78
N LYS A 2 18.68 -2.77 6.22
CA LYS A 2 17.46 -2.24 5.59
C LYS A 2 17.53 -2.58 4.10
N LYS A 3 16.86 -3.67 3.70
CA LYS A 3 16.73 -4.09 2.29
C LYS A 3 15.93 -3.01 1.55
N HIS A 4 16.60 -2.07 0.91
CA HIS A 4 15.97 -1.17 -0.06
C HIS A 4 16.60 -1.54 -1.39
N GLU A 5 15.98 -2.52 -2.04
CA GLU A 5 16.20 -2.79 -3.45
C GLU A 5 15.63 -1.60 -4.22
N SER A 6 16.48 -0.66 -4.63
CA SER A 6 16.13 0.33 -5.65
C SER A 6 16.17 -0.36 -7.01
N GLY A 7 15.13 -1.14 -7.31
CA GLY A 7 14.82 -1.67 -8.63
C GLY A 7 13.43 -1.18 -9.06
N ILE A 8 13.21 -1.03 -10.36
CA ILE A 8 11.85 -0.81 -10.89
C ILE A 8 11.02 -2.05 -10.55
N VAL A 9 9.90 -1.88 -9.85
CA VAL A 9 8.97 -2.97 -9.54
C VAL A 9 8.00 -3.11 -10.71
N THR A 10 8.06 -4.24 -11.42
CA THR A 10 7.29 -4.46 -12.65
C THR A 10 5.80 -4.72 -12.40
N ASP A 11 5.44 -5.31 -11.26
CA ASP A 11 4.06 -5.64 -10.89
C ASP A 11 3.82 -5.29 -9.42
N PRO A 12 3.63 -4.00 -9.09
CA PRO A 12 3.41 -3.59 -7.71
C PRO A 12 2.03 -4.04 -7.24
N GLN A 13 1.94 -4.52 -6.00
CA GLN A 13 0.65 -4.79 -5.39
C GLN A 13 -0.10 -3.47 -5.14
N THR A 14 -1.29 -3.34 -5.72
CA THR A 14 -2.15 -2.15 -5.63
C THR A 14 -3.36 -2.38 -4.72
N VAL A 15 -4.07 -1.30 -4.38
CA VAL A 15 -5.35 -1.32 -3.68
C VAL A 15 -6.37 -0.41 -4.37
N LEU A 16 -7.66 -0.56 -4.07
CA LEU A 16 -8.72 0.27 -4.62
C LEU A 16 -8.98 1.50 -3.72
N PRO A 17 -9.56 2.60 -4.25
CA PRO A 17 -9.98 3.75 -3.45
C PRO A 17 -10.99 3.40 -2.34
N THR A 18 -11.69 2.28 -2.49
CA THR A 18 -12.66 1.76 -1.53
C THR A 18 -12.03 0.81 -0.50
N THR A 19 -10.76 0.43 -0.66
CA THR A 19 -10.05 -0.40 0.33
C THR A 19 -9.87 0.40 1.61
N THR A 20 -10.31 -0.18 2.73
CA THR A 20 -10.25 0.47 4.04
C THR A 20 -8.84 0.49 4.60
N LEU A 21 -8.53 1.47 5.45
CA LEU A 21 -7.24 1.52 6.15
C LEU A 21 -6.98 0.27 7.01
N HIS A 22 -8.03 -0.36 7.54
CA HIS A 22 -7.93 -1.62 8.27
C HIS A 22 -7.43 -2.77 7.38
N GLU A 23 -7.97 -2.89 6.16
CA GLU A 23 -7.50 -3.89 5.19
C GLU A 23 -6.06 -3.61 4.77
N VAL A 24 -5.70 -2.34 4.50
CA VAL A 24 -4.32 -1.97 4.17
C VAL A 24 -3.35 -2.27 5.33
N LYS A 25 -3.80 -2.12 6.59
CA LYS A 25 -3.04 -2.52 7.76
C LYS A 25 -2.77 -4.02 7.77
N ALA A 26 -3.80 -4.83 7.55
CA ALA A 26 -3.64 -6.29 7.45
C ALA A 26 -2.70 -6.70 6.30
N LEU A 27 -2.78 -6.03 5.14
CA LEU A 27 -1.85 -6.23 4.03
C LEU A 27 -0.40 -5.88 4.44
N THR A 28 -0.21 -4.76 5.14
CA THR A 28 1.10 -4.32 5.61
C THR A 28 1.73 -5.33 6.57
N GLU A 29 0.96 -5.82 7.53
CA GLU A 29 1.39 -6.83 8.50
C GLU A 29 1.75 -8.16 7.82
N ARG A 30 0.94 -8.57 6.83
CA ARG A 30 1.16 -9.81 6.07
C ARG A 30 2.37 -9.74 5.15
N ASN A 31 2.54 -8.63 4.44
CA ASN A 31 3.49 -8.50 3.35
C ASN A 31 4.84 -7.89 3.79
N GLY A 32 4.90 -7.23 4.94
CA GLY A 32 6.13 -6.62 5.46
C GLY A 32 6.54 -5.29 4.81
N PHE A 33 5.69 -4.72 3.95
CA PHE A 33 5.86 -3.39 3.37
C PHE A 33 4.57 -2.56 3.46
N ALA A 34 4.73 -1.24 3.49
CA ALA A 34 3.66 -0.31 3.85
C ALA A 34 3.41 0.76 2.76
N GLY A 35 3.68 0.45 1.49
CA GLY A 35 3.46 1.35 0.37
C GLY A 35 2.61 0.67 -0.69
N TYR A 36 1.44 1.23 -0.99
CA TYR A 36 0.49 0.68 -1.95
C TYR A 36 0.02 1.78 -2.91
N PRO A 37 0.26 1.65 -4.23
CA PRO A 37 -0.42 2.48 -5.22
C PRO A 37 -1.94 2.24 -5.15
N VAL A 38 -2.72 3.32 -5.25
CA VAL A 38 -4.17 3.26 -5.29
C VAL A 38 -4.60 3.39 -6.74
N VAL A 39 -5.30 2.39 -7.27
CA VAL A 39 -5.75 2.35 -8.66
C VAL A 39 -7.26 2.17 -8.75
N THR A 40 -7.91 2.74 -9.76
CA THR A 40 -9.34 2.49 -10.02
C THR A 40 -9.59 1.08 -10.54
N SER A 41 -10.86 0.71 -10.71
CA SER A 41 -11.25 -0.54 -11.40
C SER A 41 -10.74 -0.62 -12.84
N ASP A 42 -10.49 0.54 -13.47
CA ASP A 42 -9.96 0.65 -14.83
C ASP A 42 -8.42 0.68 -14.84
N ASN A 43 -7.79 0.37 -13.70
CA ASN A 43 -6.34 0.35 -13.48
C ASN A 43 -5.65 1.72 -13.62
N GLU A 44 -6.39 2.81 -13.44
CA GLU A 44 -5.85 4.18 -13.45
C GLU A 44 -5.27 4.53 -12.07
N LEU A 45 -4.04 5.04 -12.04
CA LEU A 45 -3.39 5.48 -10.79
C LEU A 45 -4.02 6.78 -10.28
N VAL A 46 -4.53 6.74 -9.05
CA VAL A 46 -5.17 7.90 -8.40
C VAL A 46 -4.51 8.35 -7.11
N GLY A 47 -3.54 7.58 -6.58
CA GLY A 47 -2.83 7.98 -5.38
C GLY A 47 -1.90 6.91 -4.82
N ILE A 48 -1.48 7.14 -3.57
CA ILE A 48 -0.62 6.23 -2.82
C ILE A 48 -1.03 6.22 -1.34
N ILE A 49 -1.05 5.04 -0.74
CA ILE A 49 -1.12 4.87 0.72
C ILE A 49 0.26 4.50 1.23
N THR A 50 0.71 5.19 2.26
CA THR A 50 2.00 4.96 2.92
C THR A 50 1.81 4.46 4.34
N GLY A 51 2.87 3.92 4.95
CA GLY A 51 2.80 3.44 6.32
C GLY A 51 2.46 4.51 7.35
N ARG A 52 2.61 5.81 7.02
CA ARG A 52 2.15 6.91 7.90
C ARG A 52 0.63 6.96 8.00
N ASP A 53 -0.05 6.70 6.89
CA ASP A 53 -1.52 6.74 6.81
C ASP A 53 -2.12 5.59 7.64
N VAL A 54 -1.45 4.43 7.64
CA VAL A 54 -1.89 3.21 8.33
C VAL A 54 -1.58 3.22 9.84
N ARG A 55 -0.58 3.99 10.30
CA ARG A 55 -0.22 4.09 11.72
C ARG A 55 -1.20 4.91 12.57
N SER A 56 -2.04 5.73 11.93
CA SER A 56 -2.76 6.81 12.61
C SER A 56 -4.15 6.43 13.13
N SER A 57 -4.64 5.20 12.88
CA SER A 57 -5.95 4.79 13.41
C SER A 57 -5.80 4.42 14.90
N PRO A 58 -6.33 5.22 15.86
CA PRO A 58 -6.42 4.76 17.23
C PRO A 58 -7.33 3.52 17.22
N THR A 59 -6.83 2.44 17.81
CA THR A 59 -7.67 1.26 18.11
C THR A 59 -8.56 1.59 19.30
#